data_AF-A0A8M1KU23-F1
#
_entry.id   AF-A0A8M1KU23-F1
#
_cell.length_a   1.000
_cell.length_b   1.000
_cell.length_c   1.000
_cell.angle_alpha   90.00
_cell.angle_beta   90.00
_cell.angle_gamma   90.00
#
_symmetry.space_group_name_H-M   'P 1'
#
loop_
_entity.id
_entity.type
_entity.pdbx_description
1 polymer ?
#
loop_
_entity_poly.entity_id
_entity_poly.type
_entity_poly.pdbx_seq_one_letter_code
_entity_poly.pdbx_strand_id
1 'polypeptide(L)'
;MATQGQQDTDSGRSLHNTDLSAASQESTGVSGLDVSLGLLKLKDSPAEASELPKSTSEVETRGTQPAPLEASLTQSLLPLSESALNVPALPPPFLRVSLEDAPAQELSGPVLQEHHQEVSISKAVQLTRDDSVKTAIMLELDISGKDIPYHPGDSFDVLCPNNSSEVQRILQRLRLEQQSHHHVQLELKKDTKKKAAQLPGHVPEGCTLLYLLTWCLEIRSVPKKAFLRALVECTEAAPEKRRLQELCSKQGSSDYNRFIRDTSVCLLDLLLAFPSCNPPLSLLVEHLPKLQPRSYSAASSSQRHPGKLHFVFNIVEFPACPERPAARRGLCTGWLSDLVSPVLQPCGTAQGPLAIIGGAAALPKVHVGLRTGSSFRLPSDPTLPVVMVGPGTGVAPFIGFLQQRYSLTSTLTHTHTHTHTHTH
;
A
#
# COMPACT_ATOMS: atom_id res chain seq x y z
N MET A 1 -22.55 -28.57 -39.83
CA MET A 1 -21.50 -29.55 -40.17
C MET A 1 -20.72 -29.80 -38.89
N ALA A 2 -21.07 -30.81 -38.08
CA ALA A 2 -20.71 -32.24 -38.24
C ALA A 2 -19.17 -32.37 -38.22
N THR A 3 -18.50 -33.08 -37.30
CA THR A 3 -18.70 -34.43 -36.70
C THR A 3 -17.83 -34.55 -35.42
N GLN A 4 -18.26 -35.19 -34.32
CA GLN A 4 -17.97 -36.61 -33.93
C GLN A 4 -16.52 -37.05 -34.22
N GLY A 5 -15.76 -37.72 -33.35
CA GLY A 5 -15.98 -38.41 -32.08
C GLY A 5 -14.99 -39.59 -32.03
N GLN A 6 -14.46 -39.99 -30.88
CA GLN A 6 -13.99 -41.37 -30.67
C GLN A 6 -13.77 -41.69 -29.18
N GLN A 7 -14.55 -42.66 -28.73
CA GLN A 7 -14.33 -43.49 -27.55
C GLN A 7 -13.27 -44.55 -27.87
N ASP A 8 -12.51 -44.97 -26.86
CA ASP A 8 -11.98 -46.33 -26.79
C ASP A 8 -12.10 -46.84 -25.33
N THR A 9 -12.83 -47.94 -25.21
CA THR A 9 -12.92 -48.89 -24.10
C THR A 9 -11.71 -49.86 -24.18
N ASP A 10 -11.13 -50.35 -23.08
CA ASP A 10 -11.40 -51.66 -22.45
C ASP A 10 -10.04 -52.04 -21.79
N SER A 11 -9.84 -52.49 -20.56
CA SER A 11 -10.22 -53.76 -19.90
C SER A 11 -9.33 -53.80 -18.63
N GLY A 12 -9.81 -54.11 -17.43
CA GLY A 12 -9.99 -55.48 -16.96
C GLY A 12 -8.77 -56.04 -16.21
N ARG A 13 -8.67 -55.84 -14.89
CA ARG A 13 -8.04 -56.83 -13.98
C ARG A 13 -8.52 -56.70 -12.53
N SER A 14 -9.40 -57.63 -12.18
CA SER A 14 -9.82 -58.01 -10.83
C SER A 14 -8.70 -58.81 -10.15
N LEU A 15 -8.43 -58.53 -8.86
CA LEU A 15 -7.85 -59.51 -7.93
C LEU A 15 -8.43 -59.29 -6.51
N HIS A 16 -9.31 -60.22 -6.16
CA HIS A 16 -9.65 -60.81 -4.87
C HIS A 16 -9.67 -60.02 -3.54
N ASN A 17 -10.89 -60.01 -2.98
CA ASN A 17 -11.23 -60.02 -1.56
C ASN A 17 -10.50 -61.11 -0.76
N THR A 18 -10.17 -60.77 0.48
CA THR A 18 -10.29 -61.67 1.63
C THR A 18 -10.95 -60.92 2.78
N ASP A 19 -12.18 -61.33 3.08
CA ASP A 19 -12.91 -61.07 4.32
C ASP A 19 -12.16 -61.68 5.52
N LEU A 20 -12.13 -60.96 6.64
CA LEU A 20 -12.15 -61.55 7.98
C LEU A 20 -13.08 -60.71 8.86
N SER A 21 -14.09 -61.41 9.36
CA SER A 21 -15.27 -60.94 10.06
C SER A 21 -15.06 -60.67 11.56
N ALA A 22 -15.84 -59.71 12.05
CA ALA A 22 -16.63 -59.71 13.30
C ALA A 22 -15.95 -59.57 14.68
N ALA A 23 -16.26 -58.45 15.33
CA ALA A 23 -16.74 -58.23 16.73
C ALA A 23 -16.34 -56.78 17.12
N SER A 24 -17.11 -55.93 17.78
CA SER A 24 -18.31 -56.04 18.61
C SER A 24 -18.86 -54.61 18.78
N GLN A 25 -20.17 -54.49 19.03
CA GLN A 25 -20.83 -53.24 19.41
C GLN A 25 -20.31 -52.72 20.75
N GLU A 26 -20.08 -51.42 20.86
CA GLU A 26 -20.27 -50.70 22.13
C GLU A 26 -20.54 -49.21 21.88
N SER A 27 -21.66 -48.76 22.45
CA SER A 27 -22.18 -47.41 22.47
C SER A 27 -21.48 -46.57 23.54
N THR A 28 -20.88 -45.45 23.19
CA THR A 28 -20.66 -44.34 24.13
C THR A 28 -20.77 -43.00 23.40
N GLY A 29 -21.57 -42.10 23.97
CA GLY A 29 -21.89 -40.79 23.41
C GLY A 29 -20.67 -39.86 23.36
N VAL A 30 -20.55 -39.12 22.25
CA VAL A 30 -19.46 -38.17 22.05
C VAL A 30 -19.95 -36.76 22.40
N SER A 31 -19.60 -36.34 23.60
CA SER A 31 -19.52 -34.95 24.01
C SER A 31 -18.27 -34.29 23.42
N GLY A 32 -18.42 -33.10 22.84
CA GLY A 32 -17.33 -32.16 22.57
C GLY A 32 -16.53 -32.43 21.29
N LEU A 33 -16.81 -31.67 20.23
CA LEU A 33 -15.90 -31.54 19.09
C LEU A 33 -14.75 -30.61 19.50
N ASP A 34 -13.63 -31.23 19.89
CA ASP A 34 -12.36 -30.56 20.15
C ASP A 34 -11.72 -30.17 18.81
N VAL A 35 -11.54 -28.86 18.58
CA VAL A 35 -10.85 -28.35 17.39
C VAL A 35 -9.36 -28.54 17.58
N SER A 36 -8.83 -29.65 17.08
CA SER A 36 -7.38 -29.92 17.09
C SER A 36 -6.63 -29.00 16.12
N LEU A 37 -6.03 -27.92 16.64
CA LEU A 37 -4.99 -27.16 15.96
C LEU A 37 -3.68 -27.97 15.95
N GLY A 38 -3.47 -28.74 14.88
CA GLY A 38 -2.20 -29.42 14.63
C GLY A 38 -1.11 -28.43 14.21
N LEU A 39 -0.31 -27.94 15.16
CA LEU A 39 0.95 -27.24 14.86
C LEU A 39 1.97 -28.27 14.37
N LEU A 40 2.27 -28.24 13.06
CA LEU A 40 3.37 -29.01 12.48
C LEU A 40 4.70 -28.46 12.99
N LYS A 41 5.34 -29.17 13.92
CA LYS A 41 6.70 -28.89 14.38
C LYS A 41 7.71 -29.35 13.32
N LEU A 42 8.33 -28.38 12.63
CA LEU A 42 9.56 -28.61 11.86
C LEU A 42 10.71 -28.88 12.86
N LYS A 43 11.44 -29.97 12.64
CA LYS A 43 12.58 -30.38 13.49
C LYS A 43 13.78 -29.47 13.21
N ASP A 44 14.35 -28.92 14.28
CA ASP A 44 15.57 -28.11 14.26
C ASP A 44 16.78 -28.93 13.76
N SER A 45 17.61 -28.28 12.94
CA SER A 45 18.94 -28.74 12.53
C SER A 45 19.99 -27.92 13.29
N PRO A 46 21.12 -28.50 13.72
CA PRO A 46 22.02 -27.87 14.68
C PRO A 46 22.84 -26.72 14.10
N ALA A 47 23.00 -25.68 14.91
CA ALA A 47 23.79 -24.49 14.64
C ALA A 47 25.30 -24.78 14.69
N GLU A 48 26.03 -24.36 13.65
CA GLU A 48 27.50 -24.24 13.70
C GLU A 48 27.89 -22.95 14.44
N ALA A 49 28.78 -23.10 15.41
CA ALA A 49 29.35 -22.02 16.19
C ALA A 49 30.38 -21.23 15.36
N SER A 50 30.23 -19.91 15.30
CA SER A 50 31.23 -18.99 14.76
C SER A 50 31.95 -18.30 15.91
N GLU A 51 33.27 -18.48 15.95
CA GLU A 51 34.19 -17.92 16.93
C GLU A 51 34.31 -16.38 16.81
N LEU A 52 34.30 -15.69 17.95
CA LEU A 52 34.67 -14.28 18.06
C LEU A 52 36.21 -14.12 17.97
N PRO A 53 36.74 -13.13 17.22
CA PRO A 53 38.10 -12.68 17.42
C PRO A 53 38.20 -11.65 18.56
N LYS A 54 39.21 -11.86 19.41
CA LYS A 54 39.63 -10.99 20.51
C LYS A 54 40.20 -9.68 19.96
N SER A 55 39.77 -8.54 20.51
CA SER A 55 40.35 -7.22 20.26
C SER A 55 41.62 -7.03 21.08
N THR A 56 42.77 -6.87 20.43
CA THR A 56 43.97 -6.26 21.01
C THR A 56 44.03 -4.79 20.59
N SER A 57 44.08 -3.91 21.58
CA SER A 57 44.21 -2.47 21.46
C SER A 57 45.66 -2.09 21.18
N GLU A 58 45.95 -1.60 19.98
CA GLU A 58 47.16 -0.83 19.69
C GLU A 58 46.76 0.55 19.16
N VAL A 59 47.25 1.57 19.86
CA VAL A 59 47.05 2.98 19.57
C VAL A 59 48.03 3.37 18.47
N GLU A 60 47.54 3.44 17.23
CA GLU A 60 48.26 4.10 16.13
C GLU A 60 47.62 5.45 15.82
N THR A 61 48.41 6.49 16.00
CA THR A 61 48.20 7.87 15.58
C THR A 61 48.02 7.95 14.05
N ARG A 62 46.78 7.91 13.57
CA ARG A 62 46.46 8.16 12.15
C ARG A 62 46.17 9.63 11.90
N GLY A 63 47.08 10.28 11.17
CA GLY A 63 46.80 11.51 10.45
C GLY A 63 45.61 11.33 9.51
N THR A 64 44.81 12.38 9.37
CA THR A 64 43.58 12.45 8.60
C THR A 64 43.85 12.16 7.12
N GLN A 65 43.73 10.90 6.70
CA GLN A 65 43.58 10.53 5.30
C GLN A 65 42.20 11.03 4.82
N PRO A 66 42.08 11.72 3.67
CA PRO A 66 40.78 12.04 3.12
C PRO A 66 39.99 10.76 2.85
N ALA A 67 38.72 10.73 3.24
CA ALA A 67 37.83 9.60 2.97
C ALA A 67 37.84 9.26 1.46
N PRO A 68 37.78 7.97 1.08
CA PRO A 68 37.74 7.58 -0.32
C PRO A 68 36.57 8.24 -1.04
N LEU A 69 36.78 8.65 -2.29
CA LEU A 69 35.74 9.21 -3.15
C LEU A 69 34.68 8.14 -3.42
N GLU A 70 33.49 8.30 -2.84
CA GLU A 70 32.36 7.39 -3.04
C GLU A 70 31.32 7.96 -4.01
N ALA A 71 30.78 7.10 -4.87
CA ALA A 71 29.67 7.46 -5.75
C ALA A 71 28.38 7.64 -4.93
N SER A 72 27.61 8.67 -5.26
CA SER A 72 26.36 9.03 -4.58
C SER A 72 25.33 9.55 -5.59
N LEU A 73 24.14 9.93 -5.10
CA LEU A 73 23.13 10.59 -5.94
C LEU A 73 23.70 11.84 -6.65
N THR A 74 24.52 12.63 -5.97
CA THR A 74 25.05 13.91 -6.47
C THR A 74 26.43 13.79 -7.13
N GLN A 75 27.10 12.65 -7.02
CA GLN A 75 28.47 12.48 -7.51
C GLN A 75 28.67 11.13 -8.21
N SER A 76 29.09 11.16 -9.47
CA SER A 76 29.59 9.98 -10.20
C SER A 76 31.07 9.75 -10.00
N LEU A 77 31.52 8.51 -10.22
CA LEU A 77 32.93 8.17 -10.40
C LEU A 77 33.22 7.82 -11.88
N LEU A 78 34.51 7.62 -12.19
CA LEU A 78 34.93 7.09 -13.48
C LEU A 78 34.33 5.67 -13.70
N PRO A 79 34.01 5.31 -14.96
CA PRO A 79 34.17 6.13 -16.17
C PRO A 79 33.01 7.11 -16.43
N LEU A 80 31.92 7.05 -15.65
CA LEU A 80 30.69 7.81 -15.95
C LEU A 80 30.90 9.33 -15.92
N SER A 81 31.65 9.82 -14.93
CA SER A 81 31.94 11.25 -14.76
C SER A 81 32.55 11.90 -16.02
N GLU A 82 33.32 11.14 -16.80
CA GLU A 82 34.00 11.60 -18.02
C GLU A 82 33.40 11.05 -19.31
N SER A 83 32.41 10.16 -19.21
CA SER A 83 31.80 9.52 -20.39
C SER A 83 31.05 10.53 -21.27
N ALA A 84 31.14 10.34 -22.58
CA ALA A 84 30.21 10.96 -23.52
C ALA A 84 28.79 10.37 -23.32
N LEU A 85 27.80 11.23 -23.14
CA LEU A 85 26.46 10.83 -22.71
C LEU A 85 25.48 10.77 -23.88
N ASN A 86 24.80 9.64 -24.00
CA ASN A 86 23.60 9.50 -24.83
C ASN A 86 22.38 9.88 -23.98
N VAL A 87 22.10 11.19 -23.93
CA VAL A 87 20.99 11.77 -23.18
C VAL A 87 19.69 11.61 -23.98
N PRO A 88 18.57 11.17 -23.36
CA PRO A 88 17.30 11.04 -24.05
C PRO A 88 16.77 12.38 -24.58
N ALA A 89 15.91 12.32 -25.59
CA ALA A 89 15.25 13.50 -26.13
C ALA A 89 14.40 14.20 -25.04
N LEU A 90 14.38 15.53 -25.07
CA LEU A 90 13.57 16.34 -24.18
C LEU A 90 12.07 16.09 -24.47
N PRO A 91 11.25 15.69 -23.47
CA PRO A 91 9.82 15.61 -23.64
C PRO A 91 9.24 16.99 -24.04
N PRO A 92 8.39 17.08 -25.09
CA PRO A 92 7.82 18.35 -25.50
C PRO A 92 6.83 18.84 -24.43
N PRO A 93 7.03 20.04 -23.86
CA PRO A 93 6.09 20.59 -22.89
C PRO A 93 4.75 20.89 -23.56
N PHE A 94 3.67 20.73 -22.81
CA PHE A 94 2.30 20.85 -23.34
C PHE A 94 1.33 21.56 -22.41
N LEU A 95 1.68 21.77 -21.14
CA LEU A 95 0.84 22.48 -20.17
C LEU A 95 1.35 23.88 -19.90
N ARG A 96 0.42 24.82 -19.85
CA ARG A 96 0.55 26.10 -19.17
C ARG A 96 -0.23 25.99 -17.87
N VAL A 97 0.39 26.46 -16.79
CA VAL A 97 -0.23 26.50 -15.46
C VAL A 97 -0.17 27.93 -14.95
N SER A 98 -1.32 28.48 -14.58
CA SER A 98 -1.46 29.75 -13.88
C SER A 98 -2.07 29.51 -12.50
N LEU A 99 -1.69 30.38 -11.56
CA LEU A 99 -2.21 30.41 -10.20
C LEU A 99 -3.01 31.69 -10.05
N GLU A 100 -4.31 31.56 -9.80
CA GLU A 100 -5.25 32.68 -9.70
C GLU A 100 -5.74 32.86 -8.27
N ASP A 101 -5.78 34.12 -7.84
CA ASP A 101 -6.40 34.52 -6.58
C ASP A 101 -7.91 34.71 -6.82
N ALA A 102 -8.71 33.76 -6.35
CA ALA A 102 -10.16 33.75 -6.52
C ALA A 102 -10.83 33.40 -5.18
N PRO A 103 -12.06 33.92 -4.91
CA PRO A 103 -12.77 33.61 -3.68
C PRO A 103 -13.06 32.11 -3.59
N ALA A 104 -12.53 31.48 -2.55
CA ALA A 104 -12.46 30.03 -2.41
C ALA A 104 -13.86 29.38 -2.38
N GLN A 105 -14.09 28.41 -3.27
CA GLN A 105 -14.96 27.28 -2.95
C GLN A 105 -14.02 26.18 -2.44
N GLU A 106 -13.85 26.08 -1.12
CA GLU A 106 -12.91 25.13 -0.52
C GLU A 106 -13.34 23.69 -0.81
N LEU A 107 -12.61 23.01 -1.69
CA LEU A 107 -12.68 21.56 -1.81
C LEU A 107 -12.03 20.95 -0.55
N SER A 108 -12.86 20.56 0.42
CA SER A 108 -12.42 19.82 1.60
C SER A 108 -12.45 18.32 1.32
N GLY A 109 -11.28 17.66 1.37
CA GLY A 109 -11.16 16.21 1.14
C GLY A 109 -11.10 15.80 -0.35
N PRO A 110 -10.86 14.51 -0.65
CA PRO A 110 -10.66 14.05 -2.02
C PRO A 110 -11.94 14.24 -2.86
N VAL A 111 -11.78 14.53 -4.16
CA VAL A 111 -12.90 14.57 -5.11
C VAL A 111 -13.42 13.15 -5.20
N LEU A 112 -14.58 12.92 -4.60
CA LEU A 112 -15.20 11.61 -4.54
C LEU A 112 -15.66 11.24 -5.93
N GLN A 113 -15.13 10.13 -6.44
CA GLN A 113 -15.81 9.42 -7.52
C GLN A 113 -17.12 8.85 -6.96
N GLU A 114 -18.15 8.69 -7.80
CA GLU A 114 -19.52 8.31 -7.39
C GLU A 114 -19.62 7.11 -6.43
N HIS A 115 -18.62 6.23 -6.39
CA HIS A 115 -18.58 5.02 -5.58
C HIS A 115 -17.80 5.14 -4.25
N HIS A 116 -17.21 6.29 -3.93
CA HIS A 116 -16.50 6.49 -2.66
C HIS A 116 -17.40 7.13 -1.61
N GLN A 117 -17.39 6.59 -0.39
CA GLN A 117 -18.21 7.08 0.72
C GLN A 117 -17.33 7.36 1.95
N GLU A 118 -17.63 8.45 2.65
CA GLU A 118 -17.00 8.76 3.94
C GLU A 118 -17.56 7.85 5.04
N VAL A 119 -16.67 7.20 5.78
CA VAL A 119 -16.97 6.27 6.87
C VAL A 119 -16.09 6.55 8.08
N SER A 120 -16.61 6.28 9.27
CA SER A 120 -15.87 6.48 10.53
C SER A 120 -15.06 5.23 10.88
N ILE A 121 -13.89 5.40 11.50
CA ILE A 121 -13.12 4.33 12.10
C ILE A 121 -13.66 4.14 13.52
N SER A 122 -14.44 3.08 13.74
CA SER A 122 -15.05 2.77 15.05
C SER A 122 -14.15 1.96 15.97
N LYS A 123 -13.07 1.37 15.45
CA LYS A 123 -12.08 0.63 16.25
C LYS A 123 -10.72 0.55 15.55
N ALA A 124 -9.64 0.59 16.33
CA ALA A 124 -8.28 0.37 15.87
C ALA A 124 -7.53 -0.50 16.90
N VAL A 125 -6.91 -1.59 16.44
CA VAL A 125 -6.21 -2.55 17.31
C VAL A 125 -4.87 -2.91 16.71
N GLN A 126 -3.80 -2.77 17.49
CA GLN A 126 -2.50 -3.36 17.16
C GLN A 126 -2.57 -4.87 17.39
N LEU A 127 -2.31 -5.65 16.34
CA LEU A 127 -2.34 -7.12 16.40
C LEU A 127 -1.00 -7.74 16.78
N THR A 128 0.08 -7.00 16.61
CA THR A 128 1.45 -7.45 16.88
C THR A 128 1.94 -6.96 18.23
N ARG A 129 2.91 -7.67 18.81
CA ARG A 129 3.63 -7.22 20.00
C ARG A 129 4.54 -6.04 19.65
N ASP A 130 4.93 -5.26 20.65
CA ASP A 130 5.76 -4.06 20.46
C ASP A 130 7.19 -4.37 19.98
N ASP A 131 7.67 -5.59 20.21
CA ASP A 131 8.97 -6.09 19.74
C ASP A 131 8.93 -6.70 18.34
N SER A 132 7.78 -6.65 17.66
CA SER A 132 7.63 -7.22 16.32
C SER A 132 8.33 -6.36 15.27
N VAL A 133 9.03 -7.02 14.33
CA VAL A 133 9.73 -6.34 13.21
C VAL A 133 8.78 -5.49 12.35
N LYS A 134 7.50 -5.87 12.27
CA LYS A 134 6.47 -5.11 11.56
C LYS A 134 5.25 -4.97 12.44
N THR A 135 4.76 -3.75 12.58
CA THR A 135 3.51 -3.46 13.26
C THR A 135 2.32 -3.76 12.36
N ALA A 136 1.43 -4.65 12.79
CA ALA A 136 0.16 -4.92 12.11
C ALA A 136 -1.00 -4.27 12.87
N ILE A 137 -1.87 -3.56 12.16
CA ILE A 137 -3.06 -2.90 12.72
C ILE A 137 -4.30 -3.46 12.03
N MET A 138 -5.32 -3.77 12.83
CA MET A 138 -6.69 -4.00 12.38
C MET A 138 -7.51 -2.74 12.60
N LEU A 139 -8.22 -2.30 11.57
CA LEU A 139 -9.21 -1.23 11.67
C LEU A 139 -10.61 -1.78 11.44
N GLU A 140 -11.58 -1.24 12.19
CA GLU A 140 -13.01 -1.41 11.96
C GLU A 140 -13.59 -0.10 11.43
N LEU A 141 -14.24 -0.19 10.27
CA LEU A 141 -14.98 0.88 9.65
C LEU A 141 -16.47 0.72 9.95
N ASP A 142 -17.10 1.82 10.35
CA ASP A 142 -18.54 1.92 10.48
C ASP A 142 -19.16 2.24 9.13
N ILE A 143 -19.77 1.21 8.52
CA ILE A 143 -20.48 1.29 7.25
C ILE A 143 -22.00 1.23 7.44
N SER A 144 -22.50 1.43 8.66
CA SER A 144 -23.93 1.45 8.92
C SER A 144 -24.62 2.59 8.16
N GLY A 145 -25.75 2.27 7.51
CA GLY A 145 -26.48 3.21 6.65
C GLY A 145 -25.74 3.59 5.35
N LYS A 146 -24.64 2.91 5.01
CA LYS A 146 -23.88 3.10 3.77
C LYS A 146 -24.23 1.99 2.78
N ASP A 147 -24.25 2.33 1.50
CA ASP A 147 -24.45 1.36 0.42
C ASP A 147 -23.11 0.71 0.05
N ILE A 148 -22.56 -0.10 0.96
CA ILE A 148 -21.29 -0.82 0.77
C ILE A 148 -21.53 -2.32 1.02
N PRO A 149 -22.16 -3.03 0.06
CA PRO A 149 -22.44 -4.45 0.19
C PRO A 149 -21.17 -5.27 -0.10
N TYR A 150 -20.39 -5.55 0.93
CA TYR A 150 -19.18 -6.37 0.80
C TYR A 150 -19.43 -7.82 1.25
N HIS A 151 -18.65 -8.72 0.69
CA HIS A 151 -18.50 -10.08 1.17
C HIS A 151 -17.05 -10.31 1.61
N PRO A 152 -16.80 -11.27 2.52
CA PRO A 152 -15.44 -11.71 2.80
C PRO A 152 -14.61 -11.95 1.53
N GLY A 153 -13.34 -11.52 1.56
CA GLY A 153 -12.46 -11.61 0.40
C GLY A 153 -12.64 -10.50 -0.66
N ASP A 154 -13.63 -9.62 -0.52
CA ASP A 154 -13.66 -8.38 -1.31
C ASP A 154 -12.45 -7.51 -1.03
N SER A 155 -12.14 -6.66 -2.00
CA SER A 155 -11.20 -5.57 -1.81
C SER A 155 -11.92 -4.24 -1.94
N PHE A 156 -11.45 -3.26 -1.19
CA PHE A 156 -11.93 -1.88 -1.26
C PHE A 156 -10.74 -0.93 -1.25
N ASP A 157 -10.94 0.21 -1.88
CA ASP A 157 -9.94 1.24 -2.05
C ASP A 157 -10.12 2.30 -0.95
N VAL A 158 -9.02 2.69 -0.31
CA VAL A 158 -8.97 3.81 0.66
C VAL A 158 -8.28 4.99 -0.02
N LEU A 159 -8.94 6.15 -0.03
CA LEU A 159 -8.32 7.40 -0.46
C LEU A 159 -7.45 7.96 0.68
N CYS A 160 -6.19 8.24 0.39
CA CYS A 160 -5.24 8.81 1.35
C CYS A 160 -4.56 10.06 0.78
N PRO A 161 -4.36 11.10 1.61
CA PRO A 161 -3.62 12.28 1.21
C PRO A 161 -2.12 12.04 1.26
N ASN A 162 -1.37 12.90 0.59
CA ASN A 162 0.05 13.09 0.88
C ASN A 162 0.24 13.65 2.29
N ASN A 163 1.42 13.40 2.86
CA ASN A 163 1.76 13.96 4.16
C ASN A 163 1.87 15.49 4.09
N SER A 164 1.20 16.20 5.00
CA SER A 164 1.15 17.67 5.01
C SER A 164 2.53 18.32 5.10
N SER A 165 3.46 17.73 5.87
CA SER A 165 4.83 18.25 5.98
C SER A 165 5.61 18.08 4.67
N GLU A 166 5.38 17.01 3.90
CA GLU A 166 6.02 16.83 2.59
C GLU A 166 5.46 17.81 1.56
N VAL A 167 4.14 18.03 1.57
CA VAL A 167 3.49 19.03 0.72
C VAL A 167 4.04 20.42 1.01
N GLN A 168 4.13 20.81 2.29
CA GLN A 168 4.71 22.09 2.69
C GLN A 168 6.16 22.23 2.23
N ARG A 169 6.99 21.19 2.38
CA ARG A 169 8.39 21.21 1.93
C ARG A 169 8.51 21.35 0.42
N ILE A 170 7.62 20.76 -0.37
CA ILE A 170 7.59 20.96 -1.82
C ILE A 170 7.19 22.40 -2.16
N LEU A 171 6.15 22.95 -1.53
CA LEU A 171 5.72 24.33 -1.72
C LEU A 171 6.86 25.31 -1.41
N GLN A 172 7.55 25.12 -0.29
CA GLN A 172 8.72 25.91 0.10
C GLN A 172 9.86 25.77 -0.91
N ARG A 173 10.18 24.54 -1.33
CA ARG A 173 11.27 24.27 -2.28
C ARG A 173 11.04 24.89 -3.66
N LEU A 174 9.79 25.01 -4.07
CA LEU A 174 9.37 25.67 -5.31
C LEU A 174 9.05 27.16 -5.15
N ARG A 175 9.12 27.69 -3.93
CA ARG A 175 8.78 29.08 -3.58
C ARG A 175 7.32 29.45 -3.88
N LEU A 176 6.40 28.51 -3.64
CA LEU A 176 4.95 28.64 -3.91
C LEU A 176 4.09 28.64 -2.63
N GLU A 177 4.69 28.76 -1.44
CA GLU A 177 3.96 28.69 -0.15
C GLU A 177 2.86 29.75 -0.03
N GLN A 178 3.13 30.99 -0.45
CA GLN A 178 2.18 32.10 -0.44
C GLN A 178 1.04 31.93 -1.47
N GLN A 179 1.20 31.02 -2.43
CA GLN A 179 0.21 30.72 -3.47
C GLN A 179 -0.49 29.38 -3.23
N SER A 180 -0.31 28.77 -2.06
CA SER A 180 -0.89 27.47 -1.70
C SER A 180 -2.41 27.42 -1.83
N HIS A 181 -3.10 28.53 -1.57
CA HIS A 181 -4.56 28.63 -1.69
C HIS A 181 -5.03 29.16 -3.05
N HIS A 182 -4.13 29.51 -3.98
CA HIS A 182 -4.52 29.95 -5.32
C HIS A 182 -5.08 28.78 -6.13
N HIS A 183 -6.03 29.08 -7.01
CA HIS A 183 -6.64 28.13 -7.92
C HIS A 183 -5.68 27.78 -9.05
N VAL A 184 -5.56 26.49 -9.35
CA VAL A 184 -4.72 25.97 -10.43
C VAL A 184 -5.53 25.95 -11.71
N GLN A 185 -5.15 26.79 -12.68
CA GLN A 185 -5.69 26.75 -14.03
C GLN A 185 -4.75 26.01 -14.96
N LEU A 186 -5.29 25.03 -15.70
CA LEU A 186 -4.53 24.25 -16.68
C LEU A 186 -5.00 24.56 -18.10
N GLU A 187 -4.06 24.96 -18.96
CA GLU A 187 -4.29 25.17 -20.38
C GLU A 187 -3.29 24.37 -21.23
N LEU A 188 -3.72 23.95 -22.42
CA LEU A 188 -2.80 23.41 -23.41
C LEU A 188 -2.00 24.54 -24.07
N LYS A 189 -0.69 24.37 -24.16
CA LYS A 189 0.18 25.29 -24.91
C LYS A 189 -0.19 25.26 -26.39
N LYS A 190 -0.50 26.43 -26.96
CA LYS A 190 -0.86 26.60 -28.39
C LYS A 190 0.26 26.15 -29.33
N ASP A 191 1.50 26.26 -28.89
CA ASP A 191 2.72 25.93 -29.63
C ASP A 191 3.30 24.55 -29.26
N THR A 192 2.53 23.70 -28.55
CA THR A 192 3.04 22.39 -28.16
C THR A 192 3.33 21.49 -29.36
N LYS A 193 4.46 20.78 -29.29
CA LYS A 193 4.85 19.74 -30.27
C LYS A 193 4.35 18.34 -29.86
N LYS A 194 3.67 18.21 -28.71
CA LYS A 194 3.14 16.93 -28.24
C LYS A 194 1.87 16.58 -29.02
N LYS A 195 1.92 15.49 -29.79
CA LYS A 195 0.74 14.96 -30.48
C LYS A 195 -0.30 14.48 -29.46
N ALA A 196 -1.58 14.80 -29.71
CA ALA A 196 -2.71 14.44 -28.85
C ALA A 196 -2.50 14.83 -27.38
N ALA A 197 -1.96 16.03 -27.12
CA ALA A 197 -1.87 16.58 -25.78
C ALA A 197 -3.27 16.75 -25.19
N GLN A 198 -3.45 16.30 -23.94
CA GLN A 198 -4.70 16.39 -23.19
C GLN A 198 -4.40 16.91 -21.80
N LEU A 199 -5.35 17.64 -21.21
CA LEU A 199 -5.26 18.02 -19.81
C LEU A 199 -5.30 16.76 -18.92
N PRO A 200 -4.50 16.67 -17.86
CA PRO A 200 -4.51 15.50 -17.00
C PRO A 200 -5.85 15.38 -16.26
N GLY A 201 -6.67 14.40 -16.64
CA GLY A 201 -8.01 14.19 -16.04
C GLY A 201 -8.04 13.81 -14.55
N HIS A 202 -6.88 13.74 -13.90
CA HIS A 202 -6.75 13.55 -12.46
C HIS A 202 -6.52 14.85 -11.69
N VAL A 203 -6.48 16.00 -12.38
CA VAL A 203 -6.45 17.34 -11.77
C VAL A 203 -7.85 17.95 -11.90
N PRO A 204 -8.58 18.12 -10.80
CA PRO A 204 -9.91 18.73 -10.82
C PRO A 204 -9.83 20.20 -11.26
N GLU A 205 -10.83 20.64 -12.02
CA GLU A 205 -10.96 22.04 -12.40
C GLU A 205 -11.16 22.93 -11.17
N GLY A 206 -10.45 24.05 -11.11
CA GLY A 206 -10.56 25.00 -10.00
C GLY A 206 -10.07 24.45 -8.64
N CYS A 207 -9.26 23.39 -8.59
CA CYS A 207 -8.66 22.99 -7.30
C CYS A 207 -7.55 23.97 -6.87
N THR A 208 -7.32 24.12 -5.57
CA THR A 208 -6.20 24.91 -5.06
C THR A 208 -4.87 24.18 -5.23
N LEU A 209 -3.75 24.92 -5.20
CA LEU A 209 -2.41 24.31 -5.27
C LEU A 209 -2.16 23.33 -4.10
N LEU A 210 -2.60 23.69 -2.90
CA LEU A 210 -2.53 22.82 -1.72
C LEU A 210 -3.33 21.53 -1.95
N TYR A 211 -4.51 21.65 -2.55
CA TYR A 211 -5.35 20.51 -2.88
C TYR A 211 -4.67 19.57 -3.89
N LEU A 212 -4.13 20.14 -4.98
CA LEU A 212 -3.42 19.41 -6.03
C LEU A 212 -2.30 18.54 -5.44
N LEU A 213 -1.45 19.13 -4.59
CA LEU A 213 -0.33 18.42 -3.97
C LEU A 213 -0.76 17.47 -2.86
N THR A 214 -1.88 17.72 -2.18
CA THR A 214 -2.37 16.84 -1.10
C THR A 214 -3.10 15.61 -1.64
N TRP A 215 -3.97 15.76 -2.65
CA TRP A 215 -4.93 14.72 -3.03
C TRP A 215 -4.81 14.21 -4.46
N CYS A 216 -4.08 14.90 -5.35
CA CYS A 216 -4.13 14.59 -6.79
C CYS A 216 -2.83 13.99 -7.33
N LEU A 217 -1.66 14.46 -6.88
CA LEU A 217 -0.36 14.07 -7.42
C LEU A 217 0.38 13.09 -6.51
N GLU A 218 0.95 12.03 -7.06
CA GLU A 218 1.81 11.08 -6.33
C GLU A 218 3.24 11.65 -6.21
N ILE A 219 3.44 12.54 -5.24
CA ILE A 219 4.70 13.25 -5.01
C ILE A 219 5.85 12.33 -4.57
N ARG A 220 5.53 11.12 -4.09
CA ARG A 220 6.51 10.08 -3.71
C ARG A 220 6.89 9.15 -4.86
N SER A 221 6.33 9.34 -6.06
CA SER A 221 6.71 8.52 -7.22
C SER A 221 8.19 8.69 -7.57
N VAL A 222 8.84 7.58 -7.94
CA VAL A 222 10.23 7.58 -8.42
C VAL A 222 10.29 8.33 -9.76
N PRO A 223 11.03 9.45 -9.86
CA PRO A 223 11.09 10.25 -11.08
C PRO A 223 11.70 9.45 -12.24
N LYS A 224 10.91 9.24 -13.29
CA LYS A 224 11.36 8.52 -14.50
C LYS A 224 12.48 9.30 -15.19
N LYS A 225 13.34 8.61 -15.94
CA LYS A 225 14.44 9.24 -16.71
C LYS A 225 13.98 10.38 -17.63
N ALA A 226 12.79 10.30 -18.21
CA ALA A 226 12.23 11.40 -19.01
C ALA A 226 11.92 12.66 -18.19
N PHE A 227 11.51 12.50 -16.92
CA PHE A 227 11.32 13.63 -16.01
C PHE A 227 12.67 14.21 -15.59
N LEU A 228 13.65 13.37 -15.23
CA LEU A 228 15.03 13.82 -14.98
C LEU A 228 15.59 14.62 -16.17
N ARG A 229 15.36 14.14 -17.38
CA ARG A 229 15.75 14.84 -18.60
C ARG A 229 15.12 16.22 -18.69
N ALA A 230 13.85 16.39 -18.34
CA ALA A 230 13.23 17.71 -18.36
C ALA A 230 13.80 18.61 -17.25
N LEU A 231 14.09 18.06 -16.07
CA LEU A 231 14.73 18.80 -14.96
C LEU A 231 16.11 19.36 -15.33
N VAL A 232 16.88 18.69 -16.21
CA VAL A 232 18.16 19.20 -16.74
C VAL A 232 18.04 20.62 -17.32
N GLU A 233 16.93 20.95 -17.97
CA GLU A 233 16.70 22.29 -18.56
C GLU A 233 16.35 23.35 -17.51
N CYS A 234 15.98 22.91 -16.31
CA CYS A 234 15.65 23.77 -15.17
C CYS A 234 16.78 23.84 -14.15
N THR A 235 17.98 23.35 -14.47
CA THR A 235 19.12 23.29 -13.55
C THR A 235 20.25 24.20 -14.05
N GLU A 236 20.65 25.15 -13.21
CA GLU A 236 21.62 26.19 -13.57
C GLU A 236 23.07 25.77 -13.32
N ALA A 237 23.36 25.13 -12.19
CA ALA A 237 24.73 24.77 -11.83
C ALA A 237 25.25 23.66 -12.76
N ALA A 238 26.35 23.94 -13.47
CA ALA A 238 26.99 23.01 -14.40
C ALA A 238 27.22 21.59 -13.82
N PRO A 239 27.76 21.40 -12.59
CA PRO A 239 27.95 20.06 -12.04
C PRO A 239 26.63 19.32 -11.77
N GLU A 240 25.61 20.01 -11.25
CA GLU A 240 24.29 19.42 -11.00
C GLU A 240 23.59 19.04 -12.31
N LYS A 241 23.65 19.95 -13.30
CA LYS A 241 23.11 19.72 -14.64
C LYS A 241 23.76 18.51 -15.29
N ARG A 242 25.09 18.41 -15.21
CA ARG A 242 25.85 17.25 -15.69
C ARG A 242 25.41 15.97 -14.99
N ARG A 243 25.28 15.98 -13.66
CA ARG A 243 24.86 14.79 -12.91
C ARG A 243 23.45 14.33 -13.30
N LEU A 244 22.51 15.25 -13.49
CA LEU A 244 21.16 14.91 -13.98
C LEU A 244 21.19 14.35 -15.41
N GLN A 245 22.07 14.84 -16.28
CA GLN A 245 22.29 14.27 -17.62
C GLN A 245 22.80 12.83 -17.52
N GLU A 246 23.75 12.54 -16.63
CA GLU A 246 24.25 11.18 -16.40
C GLU A 246 23.11 10.26 -15.97
N LEU A 247 22.36 10.65 -14.93
CA LEU A 247 21.27 9.85 -14.34
C LEU A 247 20.13 9.56 -15.34
N CYS A 248 19.90 10.44 -16.33
CA CYS A 248 18.90 10.18 -17.37
C CYS A 248 19.47 9.49 -18.64
N SER A 249 20.79 9.45 -18.81
CA SER A 249 21.46 8.89 -20.00
C SER A 249 21.41 7.36 -20.07
N LYS A 250 21.84 6.83 -21.22
CA LYS A 250 22.11 5.39 -21.39
C LYS A 250 23.26 4.91 -20.48
N GLN A 251 24.32 5.71 -20.35
CA GLN A 251 25.53 5.36 -19.59
C GLN A 251 25.28 5.33 -18.08
N GLY A 252 24.52 6.29 -17.54
CA GLY A 252 24.21 6.35 -16.11
C GLY A 252 23.04 5.44 -15.69
N SER A 253 22.70 4.41 -16.46
CA SER A 253 21.57 3.54 -16.10
C SER A 253 21.79 2.74 -14.81
N SER A 254 23.04 2.39 -14.50
CA SER A 254 23.38 1.74 -13.24
C SER A 254 23.17 2.70 -12.06
N ASP A 255 23.70 3.92 -12.18
CA ASP A 255 23.55 4.98 -11.18
C ASP A 255 22.08 5.36 -10.95
N TYR A 256 21.27 5.48 -12.01
CA TYR A 256 19.84 5.70 -11.87
C TYR A 256 19.15 4.60 -11.05
N ASN A 257 19.46 3.34 -11.36
CA ASN A 257 18.87 2.22 -10.64
C ASN A 257 19.29 2.25 -9.17
N ARG A 258 20.60 2.35 -8.91
CA ARG A 258 21.17 2.33 -7.56
C ARG A 258 20.72 3.50 -6.71
N PHE A 259 20.86 4.73 -7.20
CA PHE A 259 20.71 5.95 -6.40
C PHE A 259 19.31 6.56 -6.45
N ILE A 260 18.47 6.20 -7.42
CA ILE A 260 17.11 6.75 -7.53
C ILE A 260 16.05 5.67 -7.35
N ARG A 261 16.09 4.62 -8.17
CA ARG A 261 15.03 3.61 -8.20
C ARG A 261 15.03 2.73 -6.94
N ASP A 262 16.17 2.14 -6.63
CA ASP A 262 16.28 1.11 -5.60
C ASP A 262 16.23 1.75 -4.19
N THR A 263 16.67 3.01 -4.05
CA THR A 263 16.56 3.83 -2.83
C THR A 263 15.22 4.56 -2.68
N SER A 264 14.35 4.50 -3.69
CA SER A 264 13.04 5.16 -3.74
C SER A 264 13.10 6.67 -3.52
N VAL A 265 14.05 7.34 -4.18
CA VAL A 265 14.17 8.79 -4.21
C VAL A 265 12.96 9.39 -4.92
N CYS A 266 12.32 10.38 -4.30
CA CYS A 266 11.19 11.11 -4.88
C CYS A 266 11.61 12.49 -5.42
N LEU A 267 10.64 13.26 -5.93
CA LEU A 267 10.88 14.62 -6.42
C LEU A 267 11.52 15.51 -5.35
N LEU A 268 11.00 15.50 -4.13
CA LEU A 268 11.51 16.35 -3.05
C LEU A 268 12.97 16.04 -2.74
N ASP A 269 13.34 14.76 -2.69
CA ASP A 269 14.72 14.32 -2.46
C ASP A 269 15.66 14.85 -3.55
N LEU A 270 15.27 14.73 -4.83
CA LEU A 270 16.05 15.27 -5.94
C LEU A 270 16.22 16.78 -5.85
N LEU A 271 15.14 17.53 -5.58
CA LEU A 271 15.24 19.00 -5.53
C LEU A 271 16.09 19.48 -4.36
N LEU A 272 16.15 18.72 -3.25
CA LEU A 272 17.07 19.01 -2.15
C LEU A 272 18.52 18.65 -2.50
N ALA A 273 18.75 17.55 -3.22
CA ALA A 273 20.07 17.11 -3.67
C ALA A 273 20.66 18.00 -4.79
N PHE A 274 19.81 18.60 -5.63
CA PHE A 274 20.16 19.48 -6.75
C PHE A 274 19.53 20.87 -6.53
N PRO A 275 20.09 21.72 -5.64
CA PRO A 275 19.49 22.97 -5.22
C PRO A 275 19.36 24.01 -6.35
N SER A 276 20.18 23.96 -7.40
CA SER A 276 20.05 24.85 -8.56
C SER A 276 18.94 24.43 -9.54
N CYS A 277 18.31 23.27 -9.33
CA CYS A 277 17.17 22.82 -10.11
C CYS A 277 15.88 23.56 -9.67
N ASN A 278 15.29 24.37 -10.54
CA ASN A 278 14.10 25.15 -10.25
C ASN A 278 13.00 24.92 -11.30
N PRO A 279 12.33 23.76 -11.29
CA PRO A 279 11.31 23.43 -12.28
C PRO A 279 10.01 24.24 -12.06
N PRO A 280 9.31 24.63 -13.14
CA PRO A 280 8.00 25.24 -13.02
C PRO A 280 6.94 24.20 -12.61
N LEU A 281 5.86 24.66 -11.97
CA LEU A 281 4.73 23.81 -11.57
C LEU A 281 4.13 23.01 -12.75
N SER A 282 4.10 23.59 -13.95
CA SER A 282 3.65 22.90 -15.16
C SER A 282 4.40 21.60 -15.40
N LEU A 283 5.72 21.59 -15.22
CA LEU A 283 6.53 20.41 -15.43
C LEU A 283 6.21 19.30 -14.42
N LEU A 284 5.89 19.67 -13.18
CA LEU A 284 5.46 18.70 -12.16
C LEU A 284 4.14 18.05 -12.56
N VAL A 285 3.15 18.84 -12.98
CA VAL A 285 1.83 18.35 -13.40
C VAL A 285 1.92 17.48 -14.66
N GLU A 286 2.85 17.76 -15.57
CA GLU A 286 3.09 16.94 -16.76
C GLU A 286 3.67 15.55 -16.46
N HIS A 287 4.41 15.41 -15.35
CA HIS A 287 5.24 14.22 -15.09
C HIS A 287 4.82 13.41 -13.85
N LEU A 288 4.26 14.05 -12.83
CA LEU A 288 3.78 13.35 -11.63
C LEU A 288 2.49 12.59 -11.96
N PRO A 289 2.38 11.30 -11.62
CA PRO A 289 1.19 10.53 -11.88
C PRO A 289 0.08 10.86 -10.86
N LYS A 290 -1.15 10.43 -11.19
CA LYS A 290 -2.29 10.46 -10.28
C LYS A 290 -1.95 9.74 -8.97
N LEU A 291 -2.26 10.37 -7.84
CA LEU A 291 -2.29 9.76 -6.52
C LEU A 291 -3.36 8.66 -6.49
N GLN A 292 -2.92 7.41 -6.35
CA GLN A 292 -3.83 6.26 -6.39
C GLN A 292 -4.43 5.99 -5.00
N PRO A 293 -5.69 5.52 -4.92
CA PRO A 293 -6.15 4.88 -3.70
C PRO A 293 -5.34 3.61 -3.41
N ARG A 294 -5.36 3.17 -2.15
CA ARG A 294 -4.71 1.91 -1.73
C ARG A 294 -5.77 0.87 -1.42
N SER A 295 -5.65 -0.29 -2.06
CA SER A 295 -6.58 -1.41 -1.92
C SER A 295 -6.26 -2.23 -0.67
N TYR A 296 -7.30 -2.62 0.07
CA TYR A 296 -7.23 -3.52 1.22
C TYR A 296 -8.28 -4.62 1.10
N SER A 297 -8.02 -5.79 1.69
CA SER A 297 -8.95 -6.92 1.70
C SER A 297 -9.88 -6.85 2.92
N ALA A 298 -11.17 -7.11 2.71
CA ALA A 298 -12.15 -7.26 3.78
C ALA A 298 -11.79 -8.45 4.67
N ALA A 299 -11.57 -8.18 5.95
CA ALA A 299 -11.13 -9.13 6.97
C ALA A 299 -12.23 -9.54 7.96
N SER A 300 -13.49 -9.26 7.62
CA SER A 300 -14.68 -9.60 8.41
C SER A 300 -15.77 -10.20 7.54
N SER A 301 -16.80 -10.76 8.18
CA SER A 301 -18.07 -11.10 7.55
C SER A 301 -19.17 -10.17 8.05
N SER A 302 -19.98 -9.63 7.14
CA SER A 302 -21.15 -8.81 7.46
C SER A 302 -22.22 -9.59 8.24
N GLN A 303 -22.22 -10.93 8.15
CA GLN A 303 -23.09 -11.79 8.96
C GLN A 303 -22.67 -11.79 10.44
N ARG A 304 -21.36 -11.68 10.71
CA ARG A 304 -20.81 -11.67 12.06
C ARG A 304 -20.77 -10.26 12.65
N HIS A 305 -20.49 -9.25 11.81
CA HIS A 305 -20.37 -7.85 12.20
C HIS A 305 -21.25 -6.97 11.30
N PRO A 306 -22.59 -6.97 11.49
CA PRO A 306 -23.49 -6.16 10.68
C PRO A 306 -23.14 -4.66 10.74
N GLY A 307 -23.09 -4.01 9.58
CA GLY A 307 -22.74 -2.59 9.47
C GLY A 307 -21.28 -2.26 9.76
N LYS A 308 -20.40 -3.25 9.91
CA LYS A 308 -18.96 -3.06 10.14
C LYS A 308 -18.13 -3.77 9.07
N LEU A 309 -16.98 -3.17 8.74
CA LEU A 309 -15.98 -3.72 7.84
C LEU A 309 -14.61 -3.68 8.50
N HIS A 310 -13.95 -4.84 8.63
CA HIS A 310 -12.60 -4.93 9.14
C HIS A 310 -11.60 -5.01 8.00
N PHE A 311 -10.41 -4.46 8.21
CA PHE A 311 -9.26 -4.75 7.38
C PHE A 311 -7.97 -4.69 8.20
N VAL A 312 -6.94 -5.36 7.70
CA VAL A 312 -5.66 -5.50 8.40
C VAL A 312 -4.53 -5.07 7.48
N PHE A 313 -3.57 -4.32 8.01
CA PHE A 313 -2.38 -3.92 7.28
C PHE A 313 -1.15 -3.87 8.16
N ASN A 314 0.02 -4.06 7.53
CA ASN A 314 1.30 -3.73 8.15
C ASN A 314 1.62 -2.27 7.87
N ILE A 315 2.21 -1.59 8.84
CA ILE A 315 2.85 -0.29 8.58
C ILE A 315 4.06 -0.55 7.69
N VAL A 316 4.05 0.01 6.48
CA VAL A 316 5.19 -0.04 5.58
C VAL A 316 6.20 1.00 6.03
N GLU A 317 7.48 0.63 6.13
CA GLU A 317 8.56 1.52 6.55
C GLU A 317 9.72 1.47 5.57
N PHE A 318 10.34 2.63 5.38
CA PHE A 318 11.49 2.86 4.53
C PHE A 318 12.56 3.53 5.39
N PRO A 319 13.60 2.79 5.82
CA PRO A 319 14.71 3.37 6.57
C PRO A 319 15.34 4.57 5.84
N ALA A 320 15.97 5.45 6.60
CA ALA A 320 16.81 6.51 6.04
C ALA A 320 18.00 5.89 5.30
N CYS A 321 18.41 6.53 4.21
CA CYS A 321 19.65 6.21 3.49
C CYS A 321 20.31 7.52 3.02
N PRO A 322 21.57 7.49 2.55
CA PRO A 322 22.26 8.71 2.11
C PRO A 322 21.48 9.51 1.05
N GLU A 323 20.80 8.82 0.12
CA GLU A 323 20.00 9.44 -0.95
C GLU A 323 18.62 9.91 -0.49
N ARG A 324 18.15 9.38 0.63
CA ARG A 324 16.87 9.73 1.27
C ARG A 324 17.07 9.82 2.79
N PRO A 325 17.63 10.95 3.29
CA PRO A 325 18.11 11.06 4.68
C PRO A 325 17.02 10.95 5.74
N ALA A 326 15.75 11.18 5.37
CA ALA A 326 14.63 10.99 6.27
C ALA A 326 14.02 9.59 6.08
N ALA A 327 13.85 8.87 7.20
CA ALA A 327 13.03 7.67 7.22
C ALA A 327 11.57 8.03 6.84
N ARG A 328 10.86 7.10 6.19
CA ARG A 328 9.48 7.29 5.75
C ARG A 328 8.64 6.10 6.11
N ARG A 329 7.35 6.33 6.37
CA ARG A 329 6.33 5.28 6.31
C ARG A 329 5.65 5.28 4.95
N GLY A 330 5.08 4.17 4.53
CA GLY A 330 4.19 4.09 3.37
C GLY A 330 3.07 5.11 3.47
N LEU A 331 2.63 5.66 2.33
CA LEU A 331 1.74 6.82 2.34
C LEU A 331 0.41 6.53 3.05
N CYS A 332 -0.35 5.54 2.56
CA CYS A 332 -1.65 5.20 3.15
C CYS A 332 -1.51 4.59 4.56
N THR A 333 -0.59 3.65 4.76
CA THR A 333 -0.42 2.97 6.06
C THR A 333 0.12 3.90 7.14
N GLY A 334 1.02 4.82 6.79
CA GLY A 334 1.53 5.85 7.69
C GLY A 334 0.44 6.85 8.06
N TRP A 335 -0.33 7.32 7.07
CA TRP A 335 -1.48 8.20 7.30
C TRP A 335 -2.55 7.53 8.19
N LEU A 336 -2.95 6.29 7.88
CA LEU A 336 -3.91 5.54 8.70
C LEU A 336 -3.39 5.34 10.13
N SER A 337 -2.12 5.00 10.31
CA SER A 337 -1.49 4.84 11.62
C SER A 337 -1.51 6.15 12.43
N ASP A 338 -1.23 7.30 11.79
CA ASP A 338 -1.29 8.60 12.47
C ASP A 338 -2.72 8.98 12.83
N LEU A 339 -3.65 8.73 11.91
CA LEU A 339 -5.07 9.02 12.06
C LEU A 339 -5.68 8.27 13.26
N VAL A 340 -5.26 7.02 13.50
CA VAL A 340 -5.80 6.20 14.59
C VAL A 340 -4.94 6.19 15.85
N SER A 341 -3.76 6.81 15.84
CA SER A 341 -2.85 6.83 16.99
C SER A 341 -3.53 7.23 18.31
N PRO A 342 -4.40 8.27 18.37
CA PRO A 342 -5.08 8.65 19.61
C PRO A 342 -6.06 7.60 20.16
N VAL A 343 -6.47 6.64 19.32
CA VAL A 343 -7.51 5.65 19.62
C VAL A 343 -7.00 4.21 19.45
N LEU A 344 -5.69 4.01 19.26
CA LEU A 344 -5.11 2.70 18.98
C LEU A 344 -5.06 1.84 20.26
N GLN A 345 -5.75 0.70 20.23
CA GLN A 345 -5.72 -0.26 21.32
C GLN A 345 -4.47 -1.15 21.21
N PRO A 346 -3.67 -1.31 22.29
CA PRO A 346 -2.47 -2.14 22.24
C PRO A 346 -2.83 -3.63 22.21
N CYS A 347 -1.88 -4.44 21.74
CA CYS A 347 -2.05 -5.87 21.62
C CYS A 347 -2.41 -6.52 22.97
N GLY A 348 -3.41 -7.41 22.96
CA GLY A 348 -3.84 -8.14 24.15
C GLY A 348 -4.79 -7.39 25.08
N THR A 349 -5.20 -6.16 24.76
CA THR A 349 -6.26 -5.48 25.52
C THR A 349 -7.65 -6.06 25.21
N ALA A 350 -8.52 -6.05 26.24
CA ALA A 350 -9.90 -6.47 26.07
C ALA A 350 -10.58 -5.61 24.99
N GLN A 351 -11.18 -6.28 24.01
CA GLN A 351 -11.69 -5.74 22.75
C GLN A 351 -12.94 -4.86 22.93
N GLY A 352 -12.85 -3.74 23.65
CA GLY A 352 -13.94 -2.77 23.79
C GLY A 352 -14.07 -1.85 22.56
N PRO A 353 -15.22 -1.16 22.38
CA PRO A 353 -15.32 -0.01 21.49
C PRO A 353 -14.32 1.08 21.88
N LEU A 354 -14.00 2.01 20.97
CA LEU A 354 -13.16 3.16 21.31
C LEU A 354 -13.79 3.94 22.48
N ALA A 355 -13.08 4.00 23.61
CA ALA A 355 -13.47 4.84 24.72
C ALA A 355 -13.22 6.29 24.32
N ILE A 356 -14.27 7.12 24.26
CA ILE A 356 -14.14 8.57 24.12
C ILE A 356 -13.55 9.09 25.44
N ILE A 357 -12.23 9.15 25.52
CA ILE A 357 -11.53 9.75 26.66
C ILE A 357 -11.60 11.27 26.49
N GLY A 358 -12.45 11.92 27.29
CA GLY A 358 -12.55 13.38 27.38
C GLY A 358 -13.30 14.05 26.23
N GLY A 359 -14.63 14.19 26.38
CA GLY A 359 -15.46 15.13 25.61
C GLY A 359 -15.49 14.90 24.09
N ALA A 360 -16.51 14.20 23.60
CA ALA A 360 -17.00 14.20 22.21
C ALA A 360 -15.94 14.38 21.08
N ALA A 361 -14.80 13.68 21.16
CA ALA A 361 -13.87 13.63 20.03
C ALA A 361 -14.56 12.87 18.89
N ALA A 362 -14.79 13.54 17.76
CA ALA A 362 -15.34 12.92 16.58
C ALA A 362 -14.45 11.75 16.14
N LEU A 363 -15.06 10.61 15.78
CA LEU A 363 -14.31 9.46 15.29
C LEU A 363 -13.51 9.84 14.03
N PRO A 364 -12.27 9.36 13.88
CA PRO A 364 -11.51 9.58 12.66
C PRO A 364 -12.26 9.03 11.45
N LYS A 365 -12.17 9.70 10.30
CA LYS A 365 -12.90 9.32 9.09
C LYS A 365 -11.99 9.05 7.91
N VAL A 366 -12.43 8.15 7.04
CA VAL A 366 -11.76 7.78 5.79
C VAL A 366 -12.78 7.69 4.65
N HIS A 367 -12.30 7.84 3.43
CA HIS A 367 -13.13 7.66 2.24
C HIS A 367 -12.80 6.30 1.59
N VAL A 368 -13.82 5.48 1.41
CA VAL A 368 -13.66 4.11 0.88
C VAL A 368 -14.59 3.84 -0.29
N GLY A 369 -14.12 3.04 -1.26
CA GLY A 369 -14.92 2.58 -2.39
C GLY A 369 -14.73 1.08 -2.62
N LEU A 370 -15.82 0.33 -2.78
CA LEU A 370 -15.76 -1.11 -3.04
C LEU A 370 -15.24 -1.38 -4.46
N ARG A 371 -14.31 -2.34 -4.60
CA ARG A 371 -13.87 -2.79 -5.93
C ARG A 371 -14.81 -3.86 -6.45
N THR A 372 -15.38 -3.65 -7.63
CA THR A 372 -16.25 -4.64 -8.28
C THR A 372 -15.44 -5.80 -8.85
N GLY A 373 -16.02 -7.01 -8.87
CA GLY A 373 -15.47 -8.16 -9.62
C GLY A 373 -14.47 -9.03 -8.87
N SER A 374 -14.47 -9.04 -7.53
CA SER A 374 -13.65 -10.02 -6.78
C SER A 374 -14.17 -11.45 -6.99
N SER A 375 -13.30 -12.33 -7.47
CA SER A 375 -13.54 -13.78 -7.54
C SER A 375 -13.07 -14.53 -6.29
N PHE A 376 -12.47 -13.83 -5.31
CA PHE A 376 -11.91 -14.45 -4.12
C PHE A 376 -13.01 -14.69 -3.07
N ARG A 377 -13.74 -15.80 -3.26
CA ARG A 377 -14.93 -16.17 -2.49
C ARG A 377 -14.81 -17.57 -1.92
N LEU A 378 -15.56 -17.82 -0.85
CA LEU A 378 -15.90 -19.19 -0.47
C LEU A 378 -16.76 -19.84 -1.56
N PRO A 379 -16.65 -21.17 -1.74
CA PRO A 379 -17.61 -21.92 -2.54
C PRO A 379 -19.04 -21.68 -2.05
N SER A 380 -19.99 -21.62 -2.97
CA SER A 380 -21.42 -21.48 -2.64
C SER A 380 -21.94 -22.65 -1.82
N ASP A 381 -21.40 -23.86 -2.03
CA ASP A 381 -21.69 -25.04 -1.21
C ASP A 381 -20.84 -25.01 0.09
N PRO A 382 -21.48 -24.85 1.26
CA PRO A 382 -20.78 -24.79 2.54
C PRO A 382 -20.28 -26.17 3.02
N THR A 383 -20.53 -27.27 2.32
CA THR A 383 -20.00 -28.59 2.65
C THR A 383 -18.62 -28.83 2.03
N LEU A 384 -18.28 -28.12 0.95
CA LEU A 384 -17.00 -28.28 0.29
C LEU A 384 -15.84 -27.87 1.21
N PRO A 385 -14.78 -28.69 1.32
CA PRO A 385 -13.59 -28.33 2.08
C PRO A 385 -12.85 -27.17 1.39
N VAL A 386 -12.24 -26.30 2.19
CA VAL A 386 -11.43 -25.18 1.71
C VAL A 386 -10.05 -25.23 2.35
N VAL A 387 -9.02 -24.96 1.56
CA VAL A 387 -7.63 -24.82 2.03
C VAL A 387 -7.24 -23.36 1.87
N MET A 388 -6.81 -22.72 2.96
CA MET A 388 -6.46 -21.31 3.01
C MET A 388 -4.99 -21.16 3.41
N VAL A 389 -4.20 -20.48 2.57
CA VAL A 389 -2.77 -20.25 2.79
C VAL A 389 -2.50 -18.75 2.78
N GLY A 390 -2.21 -18.18 3.95
CA GLY A 390 -2.09 -16.73 4.14
C GLY A 390 -1.03 -16.34 5.15
N PRO A 391 0.26 -16.24 4.76
CA PRO A 391 1.31 -15.81 5.67
C PRO A 391 1.16 -14.33 6.04
N GLY A 392 1.42 -14.00 7.32
CA GLY A 392 1.35 -12.63 7.84
C GLY A 392 -0.03 -12.00 7.66
N THR A 393 -0.09 -10.77 7.16
CA THR A 393 -1.36 -10.07 6.88
C THR A 393 -2.16 -10.70 5.74
N GLY A 394 -1.59 -11.67 5.01
CA GLY A 394 -2.33 -12.51 4.06
C GLY A 394 -3.45 -13.34 4.70
N VAL A 395 -3.48 -13.46 6.03
CA VAL A 395 -4.58 -14.10 6.77
C VAL A 395 -5.88 -13.29 6.74
N ALA A 396 -5.81 -11.98 6.45
CA ALA A 396 -6.93 -11.04 6.55
C ALA A 396 -8.26 -11.56 5.96
N PRO A 397 -8.36 -11.93 4.67
CA PRO A 397 -9.62 -12.40 4.11
C PRO A 397 -10.10 -13.74 4.70
N PHE A 398 -9.19 -14.57 5.20
CA PHE A 398 -9.53 -15.85 5.82
C PHE A 398 -10.21 -15.70 7.17
N ILE A 399 -9.93 -14.60 7.89
CA ILE A 399 -10.70 -14.25 9.08
C ILE A 399 -12.17 -14.04 8.71
N GLY A 400 -12.45 -13.31 7.62
CA GLY A 400 -13.80 -13.14 7.09
C GLY A 400 -14.45 -14.46 6.66
N PHE A 401 -13.72 -15.33 5.96
CA PHE A 401 -14.21 -16.65 5.55
C PHE A 401 -14.58 -17.54 6.75
N LEU A 402 -13.73 -17.58 7.77
CA LEU A 402 -13.99 -18.35 8.99
C LEU A 402 -15.20 -17.79 9.76
N GLN A 403 -15.32 -16.47 9.87
CA GLN A 403 -16.49 -15.83 10.48
C GLN A 403 -17.79 -16.15 9.72
N GLN A 404 -17.74 -16.18 8.38
CA GLN A 404 -18.88 -16.55 7.55
C GLN A 404 -19.26 -18.02 7.75
N ARG A 405 -18.30 -18.96 7.66
CA ARG A 405 -18.55 -20.40 7.90
C ARG A 405 -19.12 -20.64 9.30
N TYR A 406 -18.56 -20.01 10.33
CA TYR A 406 -19.05 -20.14 11.71
C TYR A 406 -20.52 -19.68 11.85
N SER A 407 -20.89 -18.60 11.18
CA SER A 407 -22.26 -18.06 11.20
C SER A 407 -23.27 -19.00 10.51
N LEU A 408 -22.84 -19.67 9.43
CA LEU A 408 -23.64 -20.69 8.73
C LEU A 408 -23.83 -21.96 9.57
N THR A 409 -22.79 -22.44 10.26
CA THR A 409 -22.91 -23.62 11.12
C THR A 409 -23.78 -23.34 12.35
N SER A 410 -23.70 -22.15 12.92
CA SER A 410 -24.48 -21.75 14.10
C SER A 410 -25.98 -21.62 13.81
N THR A 411 -26.35 -21.31 12.57
CA THR A 411 -27.77 -21.24 12.15
C THR A 411 -28.37 -22.62 11.88
N LEU A 412 -27.56 -23.59 11.44
CA LEU A 412 -27.96 -25.00 11.27
C LEU A 412 -28.18 -25.74 12.60
N THR A 413 -27.40 -25.43 13.64
CA THR A 413 -27.60 -26.04 14.97
C THR A 413 -28.85 -25.51 15.68
N HIS A 414 -29.21 -24.23 15.47
CA HIS A 414 -30.40 -23.63 16.09
C HIS A 414 -31.72 -24.09 15.45
N THR A 415 -31.72 -24.40 14.16
CA THR A 415 -32.88 -24.93 13.45
C THR A 415 -33.19 -26.38 13.85
N HIS A 416 -32.16 -27.21 14.11
CA HIS A 416 -32.37 -28.58 14.60
C HIS A 416 -32.87 -28.67 16.05
N THR A 417 -32.58 -27.69 16.90
CA THR A 417 -33.08 -27.67 18.29
C THR A 417 -34.57 -27.31 18.42
N HIS A 418 -35.17 -26.67 17.42
CA HIS A 418 -36.59 -26.29 17.45
C HIS A 418 -37.55 -27.33 16.86
N THR A 419 -37.04 -28.40 16.22
CA THR A 419 -37.86 -29.43 15.58
C THR A 419 -38.17 -30.65 16.47
N HIS A 420 -37.74 -30.70 17.73
CA HIS A 420 -37.91 -31.87 18.60
C HIS A 420 -38.87 -31.72 19.80
N THR A 421 -39.66 -30.64 19.90
CA THR A 421 -40.57 -30.44 21.05
C THR A 421 -42.07 -30.58 20.78
N HIS A 422 -42.50 -31.11 19.62
CA HIS A 422 -43.91 -31.47 19.43
C HIS A 422 -44.08 -32.74 18.59
N THR A 423 -44.07 -33.89 19.25
CA THR A 423 -44.92 -35.03 18.88
C THR A 423 -45.15 -35.86 20.14
N HIS A 424 -46.44 -35.84 20.55
CA HIS A 424 -47.21 -36.62 21.53
C HIS A 424 -46.54 -37.62 22.47
#